data_AF-A0A933F854-F1
#
_entry.id   AF-A0A933F854-F1
#
_cell.length_a   1.000
_cell.length_b   1.000
_cell.length_c   1.000
_cell.angle_alpha   90.00
_cell.angle_beta   90.00
_cell.angle_gamma   90.00
#
_symmetry.space_group_name_H-M   'P 1'
#
loop_
_entity.id
_entity.type
_entity.pdbx_description
1 polymer ?
#
loop_
_entity_poly.entity_id
_entity_poly.type
_entity_poly.pdbx_seq_one_letter_code
_entity_poly.pdbx_strand_id
1 'polypeptide(L)'
;MRLSKEVCRQARTLIAARLGLDFPERREADLERGLARAWRSAAVSAPEAYLAWLANLPQESPEWQRLASHLTVGETYFFRDRACFEALERQVLPALITARRAQGIFRLRLWSAGCATGEEAYSLAILLERLLPDRAEWALTILATDINPEALDAAQRGRYREWALRDTPAWIRDRYFDPRGAETFELHPRIRRMVAFAPLNLAEHTYPSMVTNTGAMDLILCRNVLMYFTREAQLAAVARLQMALVPRGWLVVNPAEGSAELLRPLVPVNFPAAIFYRKESASPSPPASSWEPETGFPAPQAPFPVAPPLGELAAPEAAVPSPPTAAEVPPDPAILLERARTLADQGDLEQARHLCLAALAQDRLNPEMHFLLAAICQERGEVSAALEALRRAIYLAPEFAPAHFLQGSLLLRQAKLKQGRRSMETVVHLLSSVPHDEPVPGSDGLTAGRLAEMARAYLEVR
;
A
#
# COMPACT_ATOMS: atom_id res chain seq x y z
N MET A 1 -19.29 22.35 24.73
CA MET A 1 -19.21 21.44 25.89
C MET A 1 -17.75 21.29 26.20
N ARG A 2 -17.35 21.52 27.46
CA ARG A 2 -15.98 21.33 27.91
C ARG A 2 -15.91 19.99 28.62
N LEU A 3 -15.09 19.08 28.14
CA LEU A 3 -14.94 17.77 28.75
C LEU A 3 -14.07 17.89 30.01
N SER A 4 -14.21 16.96 30.95
CA SER A 4 -13.29 16.91 32.09
C SER A 4 -11.88 16.56 31.60
N LYS A 5 -10.84 17.04 32.31
CA LYS A 5 -9.44 16.71 31.96
C LYS A 5 -9.19 15.20 31.92
N GLU A 6 -9.86 14.46 32.80
CA GLU A 6 -9.75 13.00 32.86
C GLU A 6 -10.33 12.34 31.61
N VAL A 7 -11.50 12.79 31.16
CA VAL A 7 -12.16 12.30 29.95
C VAL A 7 -11.34 12.61 28.70
N CYS A 8 -10.77 13.82 28.61
CA CYS A 8 -9.84 14.16 27.52
C CYS A 8 -8.61 13.25 27.51
N ARG A 9 -8.04 12.94 28.68
CA ARG A 9 -6.89 12.04 28.80
C ARG A 9 -7.24 10.62 28.34
N GLN A 10 -8.36 10.07 28.78
CA GLN A 10 -8.83 8.75 28.36
C GLN A 10 -9.12 8.69 26.85
N ALA A 11 -9.75 9.74 26.31
CA ALA A 11 -10.01 9.85 24.88
C ALA A 11 -8.70 9.86 24.07
N ARG A 12 -7.69 10.64 24.49
CA ARG A 12 -6.37 10.67 23.84
C ARG A 12 -5.74 9.29 23.77
N THR A 13 -5.69 8.58 24.91
CA THR A 13 -5.13 7.22 24.97
C THR A 13 -5.86 6.27 24.03
N LEU A 14 -7.19 6.30 24.05
CA LEU A 14 -8.00 5.40 23.25
C LEU A 14 -7.90 5.71 21.74
N ILE A 15 -7.95 6.98 21.35
CA ILE A 15 -7.80 7.43 19.96
C ILE A 15 -6.40 7.14 19.44
N ALA A 16 -5.37 7.35 20.25
CA ALA A 16 -4.00 6.99 19.90
C ALA A 16 -3.87 5.49 19.63
N ALA A 17 -4.43 4.65 20.50
CA ALA A 17 -4.37 3.20 20.35
C ALA A 17 -5.15 2.68 19.13
N ARG A 18 -6.31 3.28 18.82
CA ARG A 18 -7.24 2.78 17.79
C ARG A 18 -7.02 3.40 16.42
N LEU A 19 -6.75 4.70 16.36
CA LEU A 19 -6.63 5.48 15.12
C LEU A 19 -5.19 5.97 14.87
N GLY A 20 -4.27 5.78 15.82
CA GLY A 20 -2.90 6.30 15.75
C GLY A 20 -2.79 7.82 15.89
N LEU A 21 -3.91 8.54 16.06
CA LEU A 21 -3.93 10.00 16.05
C LEU A 21 -3.43 10.60 17.37
N ASP A 22 -2.61 11.64 17.27
CA ASP A 22 -2.14 12.46 18.37
C ASP A 22 -2.94 13.76 18.52
N PHE A 23 -3.34 14.03 19.76
CA PHE A 23 -4.04 15.24 20.17
C PHE A 23 -3.31 15.88 21.35
N PRO A 24 -2.20 16.61 21.10
CA PRO A 24 -1.49 17.33 22.15
C PRO A 24 -2.39 18.40 22.76
N GLU A 25 -2.01 18.96 23.92
CA GLU A 25 -2.84 19.96 24.64
C GLU A 25 -3.27 21.14 23.76
N ARG A 26 -2.40 21.62 22.87
CA ARG A 26 -2.72 22.68 21.89
C ARG A 26 -3.87 22.34 20.93
N ARG A 27 -4.16 21.05 20.72
CA ARG A 27 -5.25 20.53 19.88
C ARG A 27 -6.41 19.96 20.72
N GLU A 28 -6.45 20.20 22.02
CA GLU A 28 -7.55 19.74 22.89
C GLU A 28 -8.91 20.23 22.40
N ALA A 29 -8.99 21.48 21.95
CA ALA A 29 -10.23 22.03 21.41
C ALA A 29 -10.72 21.29 20.15
N ASP A 30 -9.80 20.79 19.31
CA ASP A 30 -10.15 19.99 18.13
C ASP A 30 -10.73 18.63 18.56
N LEU A 31 -10.08 17.98 19.52
CA LEU A 31 -10.51 16.72 20.12
C LEU A 31 -11.92 16.85 20.71
N GLU A 32 -12.15 17.86 21.56
CA GLU A 32 -13.45 18.11 22.19
C GLU A 32 -14.55 18.33 21.14
N ARG A 33 -14.27 19.10 20.09
CA ARG A 33 -15.24 19.35 19.01
C ARG A 33 -15.54 18.08 18.22
N GLY A 34 -14.52 17.30 17.87
CA GLY A 34 -14.68 16.04 17.13
C GLY A 34 -15.50 15.02 17.92
N LEU A 35 -15.14 14.79 19.20
CA LEU A 35 -15.89 13.92 20.10
C LEU A 35 -17.34 14.39 20.28
N ALA A 36 -17.56 15.69 20.49
CA ALA A 36 -18.92 16.22 20.65
C ALA A 36 -19.78 16.04 19.39
N ARG A 37 -19.19 16.10 18.18
CA ARG A 37 -19.90 15.83 16.93
C ARG A 37 -20.24 14.35 16.77
N ALA A 38 -19.28 13.47 17.07
CA ALA A 38 -19.48 12.03 17.00
C ALA A 38 -20.57 11.58 17.99
N TRP A 39 -20.45 12.01 19.25
CA TRP A 39 -21.38 11.68 20.32
C TRP A 39 -22.82 12.15 20.05
N ARG A 40 -23.03 13.36 19.51
CA ARG A 40 -24.39 13.86 19.19
C ARG A 40 -25.14 12.99 18.18
N SER A 41 -24.40 12.24 17.38
CA SER A 41 -24.97 11.30 16.39
C SER A 41 -25.18 9.90 16.98
N ALA A 42 -24.67 9.64 18.19
CA ALA A 42 -24.77 8.36 18.88
C ALA A 42 -25.96 8.34 19.85
N ALA A 43 -26.58 7.17 20.02
CA ALA A 43 -27.71 6.97 20.94
C ALA A 43 -27.28 6.84 22.43
N VAL A 44 -26.24 7.55 22.84
CA VAL A 44 -25.65 7.47 24.19
C VAL A 44 -25.85 8.80 24.92
N SER A 45 -26.18 8.77 26.21
CA SER A 45 -26.67 9.95 26.94
C SER A 45 -25.59 10.89 27.50
N ALA A 46 -24.32 10.48 27.57
CA ALA A 46 -23.22 11.28 28.12
C ALA A 46 -21.87 11.01 27.41
N PRO A 47 -20.94 11.99 27.40
CA PRO A 47 -19.61 11.82 26.79
C PRO A 47 -18.77 10.71 27.43
N GLU A 48 -18.82 10.58 28.75
CA GLU A 48 -18.14 9.53 29.52
C GLU A 48 -18.65 8.15 29.13
N ALA A 49 -19.99 8.02 29.04
CA ALA A 49 -20.63 6.79 28.61
C ALA A 49 -20.31 6.46 27.15
N TYR A 50 -20.16 7.48 26.29
CA TYR A 50 -19.75 7.31 24.91
C TYR A 50 -18.32 6.77 24.79
N LEU A 51 -17.35 7.32 25.53
CA LEU A 51 -15.98 6.79 25.54
C LEU A 51 -15.91 5.37 26.11
N ALA A 52 -16.62 5.09 27.20
CA ALA A 52 -16.68 3.75 27.78
C ALA A 52 -17.31 2.75 26.82
N TRP A 53 -18.37 3.14 26.10
CA TRP A 53 -18.97 2.32 25.07
C TRP A 53 -18.00 2.08 23.90
N LEU A 54 -17.39 3.15 23.36
CA LEU A 54 -16.37 3.06 22.30
C LEU A 54 -15.23 2.10 22.66
N ALA A 55 -14.72 2.15 23.89
CA ALA A 55 -13.62 1.29 24.34
C ALA A 55 -13.95 -0.21 24.24
N ASN A 56 -15.23 -0.57 24.31
CA ASN A 56 -15.72 -1.95 24.20
C ASN A 56 -16.15 -2.33 22.78
N LEU A 57 -16.09 -1.40 21.81
CA LEU A 57 -16.41 -1.71 20.42
C LEU A 57 -15.24 -2.41 19.71
N PRO A 58 -15.51 -3.35 18.79
CA PRO A 58 -14.52 -3.88 17.86
C PRO A 58 -13.84 -2.75 17.07
N GLN A 59 -12.61 -2.99 16.60
CA GLN A 59 -11.82 -2.03 15.82
C GLN A 59 -12.57 -1.56 14.56
N GLU A 60 -13.31 -2.46 13.95
CA GLU A 60 -14.02 -2.33 12.68
C GLU A 60 -15.42 -1.72 12.86
N SER A 61 -15.78 -1.34 14.10
CA SER A 61 -17.08 -0.74 14.37
C SER A 61 -17.27 0.51 13.49
N PRO A 62 -18.43 0.66 12.81
CA PRO A 62 -18.76 1.87 12.04
C PRO A 62 -18.65 3.15 12.87
N GLU A 63 -18.77 3.03 14.19
CA GLU A 63 -18.63 4.16 15.10
C GLU A 63 -17.19 4.69 15.17
N TRP A 64 -16.17 3.84 15.05
CA TRP A 64 -14.78 4.31 14.93
C TRP A 64 -14.56 5.13 13.68
N GLN A 65 -15.21 4.75 12.58
CA GLN A 65 -15.15 5.48 11.31
C GLN A 65 -15.88 6.82 11.41
N ARG A 66 -17.05 6.83 12.03
CA ARG A 66 -17.79 8.06 12.34
C ARG A 66 -16.93 8.99 13.17
N LEU A 67 -16.27 8.49 14.22
CA LEU A 67 -15.37 9.29 15.03
C LEU A 67 -14.19 9.83 14.20
N ALA A 68 -13.55 8.99 13.39
CA ALA A 68 -12.46 9.39 12.51
C ALA A 68 -12.88 10.51 11.53
N SER A 69 -14.11 10.48 11.01
CA SER A 69 -14.64 11.53 10.12
C SER A 69 -14.68 12.93 10.76
N HIS A 70 -14.79 13.00 12.09
CA HIS A 70 -14.84 14.24 12.84
C HIS A 70 -13.50 14.66 13.46
N LEU A 71 -12.54 13.73 13.53
CA LEU A 71 -11.20 13.97 14.10
C LEU A 71 -10.13 14.27 13.04
N THR A 72 -10.36 13.85 11.80
CA THR A 72 -9.44 14.05 10.68
C THR A 72 -9.55 15.44 10.08
N VAL A 73 -8.44 15.94 9.53
CA VAL A 73 -8.37 17.21 8.81
C VAL A 73 -8.23 16.91 7.32
N GLY A 74 -9.27 17.21 6.53
CA GLY A 74 -9.35 16.87 5.11
C GLY A 74 -8.97 17.99 4.15
N GLU A 75 -8.19 18.99 4.55
CA GLU A 75 -7.79 20.08 3.64
C GLU A 75 -6.86 19.54 2.55
N THR A 76 -7.30 19.58 1.31
CA THR A 76 -6.55 19.15 0.13
C THR A 76 -7.01 19.93 -1.12
N TYR A 77 -6.23 19.87 -2.18
CA TYR A 77 -6.53 20.50 -3.46
C TYR A 77 -5.64 19.93 -4.56
N PHE A 78 -6.08 20.11 -5.81
CA PHE A 78 -5.38 19.58 -6.97
C PHE A 78 -3.99 20.22 -7.11
N PHE A 79 -2.99 19.37 -7.38
CA PHE A 79 -1.58 19.76 -7.50
C PHE A 79 -1.03 20.51 -6.27
N ARG A 80 -1.53 20.17 -5.06
CA ARG A 80 -1.04 20.73 -3.80
C ARG A 80 0.46 20.53 -3.62
N ASP A 81 1.15 21.64 -3.33
CA ASP A 81 2.61 21.77 -3.40
C ASP A 81 3.12 21.57 -4.83
N ARG A 82 3.13 22.67 -5.56
CA ARG A 82 3.51 22.70 -6.96
C ARG A 82 4.92 22.12 -7.20
N ALA A 83 5.87 22.37 -6.30
CA ALA A 83 7.23 21.87 -6.45
C ALA A 83 7.28 20.33 -6.41
N CYS A 84 6.49 19.72 -5.51
CA CYS A 84 6.34 18.27 -5.44
C CYS A 84 5.81 17.70 -6.77
N PHE A 85 4.70 18.22 -7.29
CA PHE A 85 4.13 17.71 -8.55
C PHE A 85 4.99 18.02 -9.78
N GLU A 86 5.74 19.12 -9.80
CA GLU A 86 6.72 19.40 -10.85
C GLU A 86 7.89 18.40 -10.84
N ALA A 87 8.38 18.00 -9.66
CA ALA A 87 9.40 16.96 -9.53
C ALA A 87 8.87 15.58 -9.99
N LEU A 88 7.62 15.25 -9.63
CA LEU A 88 6.95 14.05 -10.11
C LEU A 88 6.82 14.03 -11.63
N GLU A 89 6.29 15.11 -12.23
CA GLU A 89 6.02 15.21 -13.66
C GLU A 89 7.31 15.21 -14.49
N ARG A 90 8.34 15.97 -14.07
CA ARG A 90 9.53 16.21 -14.90
C ARG A 90 10.63 15.17 -14.72
N GLN A 91 10.69 14.49 -13.58
CA GLN A 91 11.84 13.65 -13.23
C GLN A 91 11.43 12.25 -12.80
N VAL A 92 10.61 12.12 -11.76
CA VAL A 92 10.38 10.82 -11.11
C VAL A 92 9.52 9.89 -11.96
N LEU A 93 8.33 10.34 -12.40
CA LEU A 93 7.45 9.50 -13.20
C LEU A 93 8.06 9.13 -14.56
N PRO A 94 8.66 10.07 -15.33
CA PRO A 94 9.34 9.71 -16.58
C PRO A 94 10.48 8.71 -16.38
N ALA A 95 11.28 8.84 -15.32
CA ALA A 95 12.37 7.91 -15.01
C ALA A 95 11.84 6.51 -14.64
N LEU A 96 10.76 6.42 -13.84
CA LEU A 96 10.10 5.16 -13.52
C LEU A 96 9.56 4.47 -14.77
N ILE A 97 8.83 5.21 -15.61
CA ILE A 97 8.27 4.71 -16.88
C ILE A 97 9.39 4.17 -17.79
N THR A 98 10.46 4.95 -17.96
CA THR A 98 11.60 4.57 -18.81
C THR A 98 12.30 3.32 -18.29
N ALA A 99 12.55 3.25 -16.97
CA ALA A 99 13.20 2.10 -16.35
C ALA A 99 12.36 0.82 -16.49
N ARG A 100 11.03 0.93 -16.27
CA ARG A 100 10.09 -0.18 -16.41
C ARG A 100 10.04 -0.69 -17.85
N ARG A 101 9.95 0.20 -18.85
CA ARG A 101 10.02 -0.18 -20.28
C ARG A 101 11.32 -0.88 -20.64
N ALA A 102 12.47 -0.38 -20.16
CA ALA A 102 13.76 -0.98 -20.45
C ALA A 102 13.88 -2.41 -19.91
N GLN A 103 13.11 -2.76 -18.88
CA GLN A 103 13.00 -4.10 -18.31
C GLN A 103 11.94 -4.97 -19.00
N GLY A 104 11.24 -4.46 -20.02
CA GLY A 104 10.08 -5.11 -20.62
C GLY A 104 8.86 -5.19 -19.69
N ILE A 105 8.84 -4.40 -18.61
CA ILE A 105 7.78 -4.39 -17.62
C ILE A 105 6.84 -3.22 -17.93
N PHE A 106 5.63 -3.51 -18.38
CA PHE A 106 4.60 -2.51 -18.67
C PHE A 106 3.59 -2.42 -17.53
N ARG A 107 4.08 -2.16 -16.30
CA ARG A 107 3.25 -1.98 -15.11
C ARG A 107 3.75 -0.83 -14.26
N LEU A 108 2.83 -0.13 -13.60
CA LEU A 108 3.17 0.94 -12.66
C LEU A 108 2.11 1.02 -11.54
N ARG A 109 2.56 1.03 -10.29
CA ARG A 109 1.71 1.04 -9.10
C ARG A 109 1.99 2.23 -8.22
N LEU A 110 0.97 3.08 -8.06
CA LEU A 110 1.02 4.31 -7.28
C LEU A 110 0.00 4.21 -6.14
N TRP A 111 0.35 4.78 -4.99
CA TRP A 111 -0.52 4.85 -3.83
C TRP A 111 -0.55 6.27 -3.23
N SER A 112 -1.72 6.89 -3.15
CA SER A 112 -1.98 8.06 -2.32
C SER A 112 -2.57 7.60 -0.99
N ALA A 113 -1.76 7.61 0.06
CA ALA A 113 -2.06 7.15 1.40
C ALA A 113 -2.49 8.35 2.27
N GLY A 114 -3.77 8.38 2.68
CA GLY A 114 -4.43 9.55 3.25
C GLY A 114 -4.88 10.54 2.19
N CYS A 115 -5.63 10.04 1.20
CA CYS A 115 -5.99 10.77 -0.02
C CYS A 115 -7.05 11.86 0.17
N ALA A 116 -7.68 11.97 1.35
CA ALA A 116 -8.80 12.86 1.64
C ALA A 116 -9.89 12.77 0.56
N THR A 117 -10.27 13.90 -0.04
CA THR A 117 -11.31 13.98 -1.08
C THR A 117 -10.81 13.68 -2.50
N GLY A 118 -9.62 13.07 -2.63
CA GLY A 118 -9.11 12.45 -3.85
C GLY A 118 -8.30 13.34 -4.78
N GLU A 119 -8.16 14.63 -4.49
CA GLU A 119 -7.45 15.59 -5.34
C GLU A 119 -5.99 15.18 -5.62
N GLU A 120 -5.28 14.63 -4.63
CA GLU A 120 -3.90 14.14 -4.81
C GLU A 120 -3.85 12.95 -5.78
N ALA A 121 -4.69 11.94 -5.56
CA ALA A 121 -4.75 10.76 -6.41
C ALA A 121 -5.16 11.09 -7.85
N TYR A 122 -6.11 12.00 -8.04
CA TYR A 122 -6.51 12.45 -9.37
C TYR A 122 -5.46 13.35 -10.03
N SER A 123 -4.67 14.10 -9.26
CA SER A 123 -3.53 14.84 -9.81
C SER A 123 -2.49 13.87 -10.41
N LEU A 124 -2.22 12.73 -9.76
CA LEU A 124 -1.38 11.67 -10.32
C LEU A 124 -1.99 11.04 -11.57
N ALA A 125 -3.30 10.76 -11.57
CA ALA A 125 -3.99 10.22 -12.73
C ALA A 125 -3.87 11.15 -13.94
N ILE A 126 -4.03 12.46 -13.75
CA ILE A 126 -3.84 13.46 -14.80
C ILE A 126 -2.38 13.49 -15.29
N LEU A 127 -1.39 13.40 -14.40
CA LEU A 127 0.01 13.32 -14.81
C LEU A 127 0.30 12.06 -15.64
N LEU A 128 -0.18 10.89 -15.21
CA LEU A 128 0.01 9.65 -15.95
C LEU A 128 -0.68 9.66 -17.31
N GLU A 129 -1.90 10.19 -17.42
CA GLU A 129 -2.60 10.36 -18.70
C GLU A 129 -1.79 11.24 -19.69
N ARG A 130 -1.00 12.18 -19.19
CA ARG A 130 -0.13 13.04 -20.02
C ARG A 130 1.18 12.37 -20.40
N LEU A 131 1.77 11.62 -19.46
CA LEU A 131 3.10 11.03 -19.62
C LEU A 131 3.07 9.67 -20.35
N LEU A 132 1.91 8.99 -20.39
CA LEU A 132 1.72 7.67 -21.01
C LEU A 132 0.67 7.72 -22.14
N PRO A 133 1.04 8.13 -23.36
CA PRO A 133 0.11 8.10 -24.50
C PRO A 133 -0.37 6.68 -24.84
N ASP A 134 0.49 5.69 -24.65
CA ASP A 134 0.32 4.24 -24.81
C ASP A 134 -0.23 3.55 -23.54
N ARG A 135 -0.89 4.28 -22.63
CA ARG A 135 -1.39 3.73 -21.34
C ARG A 135 -2.18 2.43 -21.44
N ALA A 136 -2.81 2.15 -22.58
CA ALA A 136 -3.58 0.92 -22.81
C ALA A 136 -2.69 -0.34 -22.80
N GLU A 137 -1.40 -0.19 -23.05
CA GLU A 137 -0.40 -1.26 -22.97
C GLU A 137 0.11 -1.49 -21.54
N TRP A 138 -0.25 -0.59 -20.61
CA TRP A 138 0.24 -0.62 -19.24
C TRP A 138 -0.80 -1.16 -18.25
N ALA A 139 -0.35 -2.04 -17.37
CA ALA A 139 -1.06 -2.38 -16.14
C ALA A 139 -0.85 -1.26 -15.11
N LEU A 140 -1.70 -0.23 -15.14
CA LEU A 140 -1.65 0.89 -14.21
C LEU A 140 -2.53 0.66 -12.98
N THR A 141 -1.97 0.93 -11.80
CA THR A 141 -2.71 0.98 -10.54
C THR A 141 -2.48 2.32 -9.88
N ILE A 142 -3.55 3.05 -9.57
CA ILE A 142 -3.53 4.19 -8.66
C ILE A 142 -4.49 3.86 -7.51
N LEU A 143 -3.92 3.41 -6.39
CA LEU A 143 -4.65 3.18 -5.16
C LEU A 143 -4.73 4.50 -4.38
N ALA A 144 -5.90 4.82 -3.87
CA ALA A 144 -6.11 5.98 -3.00
C ALA A 144 -6.84 5.50 -1.74
N THR A 145 -6.22 5.68 -0.57
CA THR A 145 -6.81 5.22 0.68
C THR A 145 -6.96 6.33 1.69
N ASP A 146 -8.00 6.24 2.51
CA ASP A 146 -8.21 7.15 3.64
C ASP A 146 -8.96 6.42 4.77
N ILE A 147 -8.86 6.95 5.98
CA ILE A 147 -9.62 6.47 7.13
C ILE A 147 -11.03 7.08 7.15
N ASN A 148 -11.22 8.24 6.52
CA ASN A 148 -12.47 8.97 6.52
C ASN A 148 -13.39 8.50 5.37
N PRO A 149 -14.49 7.76 5.66
CA PRO A 149 -15.40 7.27 4.62
C PRO A 149 -16.12 8.40 3.88
N GLU A 150 -16.45 9.51 4.55
CA GLU A 150 -17.13 10.66 3.91
C GLU A 150 -16.22 11.33 2.87
N ALA A 151 -14.91 11.36 3.14
CA ALA A 151 -13.92 11.88 2.20
C ALA A 151 -13.77 10.98 0.98
N LEU A 152 -13.72 9.65 1.18
CA LEU A 152 -13.69 8.67 0.10
C LEU A 152 -14.95 8.73 -0.78
N ASP A 153 -16.13 8.88 -0.19
CA ASP A 153 -17.38 9.06 -0.92
C ASP A 153 -17.35 10.32 -1.79
N ALA A 154 -16.82 11.43 -1.26
CA ALA A 154 -16.64 12.65 -2.03
C ALA A 154 -15.64 12.47 -3.18
N ALA A 155 -14.54 11.76 -2.92
CA ALA A 155 -13.52 11.45 -3.93
C ALA A 155 -14.09 10.60 -5.07
N GLN A 156 -14.87 9.57 -4.76
CA GLN A 156 -15.52 8.72 -5.75
C GLN A 156 -16.52 9.49 -6.62
N ARG A 157 -17.26 10.46 -6.04
CA ARG A 157 -18.16 11.33 -6.81
C ARG A 157 -17.40 12.20 -7.81
N GLY A 158 -16.17 12.62 -7.48
CA GLY A 158 -15.31 13.40 -8.37
C GLY A 158 -15.89 14.78 -8.71
N ARG A 159 -16.60 15.40 -7.77
CA ARG A 159 -17.21 16.74 -7.92
C ARG A 159 -16.54 17.71 -6.95
N TYR A 160 -16.03 18.79 -7.49
CA TYR A 160 -15.16 19.72 -6.79
C TYR A 160 -15.66 21.15 -6.93
N ARG A 161 -15.44 21.95 -5.89
CA ARG A 161 -15.66 23.40 -5.97
C ARG A 161 -14.41 24.10 -6.50
N GLU A 162 -14.56 25.35 -6.93
CA GLU A 162 -13.45 26.18 -7.39
C GLU A 162 -12.27 26.21 -6.40
N TRP A 163 -12.53 26.23 -5.09
CA TRP A 163 -11.49 26.21 -4.06
C TRP A 163 -10.53 25.00 -4.15
N ALA A 164 -11.02 23.83 -4.56
CA ALA A 164 -10.19 22.63 -4.74
C ALA A 164 -9.29 22.74 -5.98
N LEU A 165 -9.58 23.68 -6.89
CA LEU A 165 -8.86 23.92 -8.14
C LEU A 165 -8.02 25.22 -8.11
N ARG A 166 -7.92 25.90 -6.95
CA ARG A 166 -7.30 27.24 -6.81
C ARG A 166 -5.90 27.37 -7.39
N ASP A 167 -5.09 26.31 -7.31
CA ASP A 167 -3.71 26.27 -7.83
C ASP A 167 -3.59 25.40 -9.09
N THR A 168 -4.71 24.94 -9.65
CA THR A 168 -4.73 24.10 -10.85
C THR A 168 -4.53 24.96 -12.10
N PRO A 169 -3.55 24.64 -12.97
CA PRO A 169 -3.40 25.33 -14.24
C PRO A 169 -4.69 25.33 -15.06
N ALA A 170 -5.06 26.49 -15.63
CA ALA A 170 -6.32 26.65 -16.36
C ALA A 170 -6.50 25.58 -17.46
N TRP A 171 -5.44 25.27 -18.22
CA TRP A 171 -5.50 24.25 -19.27
C TRP A 171 -5.78 22.83 -18.74
N ILE A 172 -5.44 22.51 -17.48
CA ILE A 172 -5.82 21.24 -16.85
C ILE A 172 -7.32 21.28 -16.54
N ARG A 173 -7.78 22.35 -15.91
CA ARG A 173 -9.20 22.53 -15.61
C ARG A 173 -10.05 22.37 -16.86
N ASP A 174 -9.70 23.08 -17.93
CA ASP A 174 -10.45 23.10 -19.18
C ASP A 174 -10.44 21.75 -19.92
N ARG A 175 -9.39 20.93 -19.71
CA ARG A 175 -9.23 19.64 -20.41
C ARG A 175 -9.80 18.44 -19.66
N TYR A 176 -9.88 18.51 -18.33
CA TYR A 176 -10.18 17.35 -17.49
C TYR A 176 -11.42 17.52 -16.61
N PHE A 177 -12.05 18.70 -16.61
CA PHE A 177 -13.24 18.97 -15.81
C PHE A 177 -14.36 19.56 -16.66
N ASP A 178 -15.58 19.09 -16.42
CA ASP A 178 -16.78 19.66 -16.99
C ASP A 178 -17.45 20.59 -15.96
N PRO A 179 -17.78 21.84 -16.32
CA PRO A 179 -18.52 22.72 -15.42
C PRO A 179 -19.95 22.19 -15.18
N ARG A 180 -20.38 22.20 -13.92
CA ARG A 180 -21.71 21.78 -13.44
C ARG A 180 -22.34 22.92 -12.63
N GLY A 181 -22.69 24.00 -13.31
CA GLY A 181 -23.15 25.25 -12.69
C GLY A 181 -22.03 26.26 -12.53
N ALA A 182 -22.22 27.25 -11.65
CA ALA A 182 -21.30 28.39 -11.54
C ALA A 182 -19.95 28.04 -10.90
N GLU A 183 -19.94 27.22 -9.84
CA GLU A 183 -18.75 26.99 -9.01
C GLU A 183 -18.40 25.51 -8.80
N THR A 184 -19.12 24.60 -9.46
CA THR A 184 -18.92 23.15 -9.32
C THR A 184 -18.37 22.58 -10.62
N PHE A 185 -17.38 21.71 -10.49
CA PHE A 185 -16.66 21.06 -11.57
C PHE A 185 -16.73 19.54 -11.37
N GLU A 186 -17.02 18.80 -12.42
CA GLU A 186 -17.03 17.35 -12.41
C GLU A 186 -15.84 16.80 -13.18
N LEU A 187 -15.02 15.99 -12.53
CA LEU A 187 -13.85 15.38 -13.15
C LEU A 187 -14.28 14.37 -14.23
N HIS A 188 -13.59 14.39 -15.37
CA HIS A 188 -13.91 13.51 -16.49
C HIS A 188 -13.90 12.02 -16.08
N PRO A 189 -14.90 11.23 -16.49
CA PRO A 189 -14.97 9.80 -16.15
C PRO A 189 -13.73 8.99 -16.54
N ARG A 190 -13.03 9.39 -17.60
CA ARG A 190 -11.78 8.74 -18.05
C ARG A 190 -10.66 8.84 -17.03
N ILE A 191 -10.58 9.95 -16.28
CA ILE A 191 -9.59 10.12 -15.19
C ILE A 191 -10.10 9.44 -13.93
N ARG A 192 -11.40 9.59 -13.61
CA ARG A 192 -12.01 8.97 -12.44
C ARG A 192 -11.77 7.45 -12.38
N ARG A 193 -11.91 6.77 -13.52
CA ARG A 193 -11.71 5.32 -13.64
C ARG A 193 -10.25 4.86 -13.45
N MET A 194 -9.28 5.77 -13.45
CA MET A 194 -7.87 5.42 -13.22
C MET A 194 -7.56 5.20 -11.74
N VAL A 195 -8.40 5.69 -10.82
CA VAL A 195 -8.16 5.66 -9.38
C VAL A 195 -9.12 4.68 -8.70
N ALA A 196 -8.58 3.78 -7.89
CA ALA A 196 -9.33 2.91 -7.01
C ALA A 196 -9.27 3.46 -5.58
N PHE A 197 -10.43 3.75 -4.99
CA PHE A 197 -10.56 4.22 -3.61
C PHE A 197 -10.86 3.06 -2.67
N ALA A 198 -10.21 3.01 -1.50
CA ALA A 198 -10.48 2.01 -0.48
C ALA A 198 -10.28 2.56 0.94
N PRO A 199 -11.08 2.13 1.94
CA PRO A 199 -10.84 2.51 3.33
C PRO A 199 -9.55 1.86 3.83
N LEU A 200 -8.70 2.61 4.51
CA LEU A 200 -7.51 2.09 5.19
C LEU A 200 -7.05 3.03 6.32
N ASN A 201 -6.82 2.45 7.50
CA ASN A 201 -6.20 3.12 8.62
C ASN A 201 -4.70 2.82 8.62
N LEU A 202 -3.85 3.83 8.41
CA LEU A 202 -2.40 3.65 8.41
C LEU A 202 -1.82 3.29 9.80
N ALA A 203 -2.61 3.40 10.87
CA ALA A 203 -2.18 2.92 12.19
C ALA A 203 -2.23 1.39 12.32
N GLU A 204 -3.07 0.72 11.53
CA GLU A 204 -3.30 -0.72 11.60
C GLU A 204 -2.16 -1.56 11.00
N HIS A 205 -2.17 -2.85 11.29
CA HIS A 205 -1.13 -3.81 10.91
C HIS A 205 -1.52 -4.66 9.70
N THR A 206 -2.67 -4.38 9.08
CA THR A 206 -3.30 -5.18 8.02
C THR A 206 -2.77 -4.86 6.61
N TYR A 207 -1.63 -4.15 6.53
CA TYR A 207 -0.97 -3.79 5.30
C TYR A 207 0.56 -3.76 5.47
N PRO A 208 1.36 -3.96 4.41
CA PRO A 208 0.91 -4.28 3.06
C PRO A 208 0.27 -5.67 2.95
N SER A 209 -0.78 -5.80 2.12
CA SER A 209 -1.41 -7.08 1.83
C SER A 209 -1.87 -7.14 0.37
N MET A 210 -1.99 -8.36 -0.16
CA MET A 210 -2.63 -8.60 -1.46
C MET A 210 -4.10 -8.18 -1.46
N VAL A 211 -4.80 -8.37 -0.34
CA VAL A 211 -6.23 -8.04 -0.20
C VAL A 211 -6.46 -6.53 -0.18
N THR A 212 -5.61 -5.80 0.53
CA THR A 212 -5.63 -4.32 0.54
C THR A 212 -5.01 -3.72 -0.72
N ASN A 213 -4.38 -4.55 -1.57
CA ASN A 213 -3.70 -4.16 -2.81
C ASN A 213 -2.63 -3.08 -2.58
N THR A 214 -1.98 -3.07 -1.42
CA THR A 214 -0.98 -2.07 -1.01
C THR A 214 0.46 -2.52 -1.21
N GLY A 215 0.69 -3.75 -1.67
CA GLY A 215 2.04 -4.28 -1.94
C GLY A 215 2.65 -3.80 -3.27
N ALA A 216 3.96 -3.97 -3.39
CA ALA A 216 4.76 -3.74 -4.59
C ALA A 216 4.55 -2.38 -5.28
N MET A 217 4.52 -1.29 -4.51
CA MET A 217 4.33 0.08 -5.01
C MET A 217 5.62 0.68 -5.59
N ASP A 218 5.53 1.30 -6.78
CA ASP A 218 6.60 2.09 -7.39
C ASP A 218 6.71 3.49 -6.76
N LEU A 219 5.57 4.05 -6.35
CA LEU A 219 5.47 5.37 -5.73
C LEU A 219 4.36 5.37 -4.68
N ILE A 220 4.68 5.84 -3.47
CA ILE A 220 3.72 6.13 -2.41
C ILE A 220 3.81 7.63 -2.07
N LEU A 221 2.67 8.30 -2.07
CA LEU A 221 2.48 9.63 -1.49
C LEU A 221 1.78 9.46 -0.14
N CYS A 222 2.40 9.92 0.93
CA CYS A 222 1.84 9.96 2.28
C CYS A 222 2.11 11.35 2.85
N ARG A 223 1.38 12.35 2.33
CA ARG A 223 1.67 13.77 2.55
C ARG A 223 0.58 14.41 3.39
N ASN A 224 0.99 15.20 4.39
CA ASN A 224 0.09 15.88 5.32
C ASN A 224 -0.80 14.91 6.12
N VAL A 225 -0.24 13.75 6.49
CA VAL A 225 -0.90 12.67 7.23
C VAL A 225 -0.11 12.33 8.48
N LEU A 226 1.17 11.99 8.34
CA LEU A 226 2.03 11.54 9.44
C LEU A 226 2.13 12.58 10.56
N MET A 227 2.01 13.88 10.24
CA MET A 227 2.00 14.95 11.25
C MET A 227 0.90 14.84 12.31
N TYR A 228 -0.15 14.05 12.06
CA TYR A 228 -1.25 13.84 12.98
C TYR A 228 -1.09 12.58 13.83
N PHE A 229 -0.06 11.77 13.62
CA PHE A 229 0.13 10.52 14.33
C PHE A 229 0.98 10.67 15.59
N THR A 230 0.77 9.79 16.56
CA THR A 230 1.73 9.61 17.66
C THR A 230 3.07 9.14 17.09
N ARG A 231 4.18 9.38 17.81
CA ARG A 231 5.51 8.97 17.34
C ARG A 231 5.59 7.45 17.07
N GLU A 232 4.94 6.66 17.91
CA GLU A 232 4.85 5.20 17.75
C GLU A 232 4.10 4.83 16.47
N ALA A 233 2.92 5.43 16.24
CA ALA A 233 2.14 5.20 15.03
C ALA A 233 2.86 5.69 13.76
N GLN A 234 3.61 6.79 13.82
CA GLN A 234 4.46 7.26 12.71
C GLN A 234 5.51 6.21 12.33
N LEU A 235 6.27 5.71 13.30
CA LEU A 235 7.32 4.71 13.07
C LEU A 235 6.74 3.43 12.47
N ALA A 236 5.64 2.94 13.06
CA ALA A 236 4.98 1.73 12.61
C ALA A 236 4.40 1.88 11.19
N ALA A 237 3.74 3.01 10.90
CA ALA A 237 3.19 3.29 9.58
C ALA A 237 4.30 3.39 8.53
N VAL A 238 5.37 4.12 8.82
CA VAL A 238 6.52 4.26 7.92
C VAL A 238 7.17 2.91 7.62
N ALA A 239 7.37 2.06 8.62
CA ALA A 239 7.91 0.71 8.41
C ALA A 239 7.05 -0.10 7.41
N ARG A 240 5.72 -0.05 7.55
CA ARG A 240 4.80 -0.71 6.59
C ARG A 240 4.83 -0.08 5.20
N LEU A 241 4.89 1.25 5.10
CA LEU A 241 5.03 1.93 3.80
C LEU A 241 6.36 1.55 3.12
N GLN A 242 7.44 1.37 3.88
CA GLN A 242 8.70 0.87 3.34
C GLN A 242 8.60 -0.58 2.85
N MET A 243 7.89 -1.45 3.58
CA MET A 243 7.61 -2.82 3.14
C MET A 243 6.79 -2.84 1.85
N ALA A 244 5.81 -1.94 1.73
CA ALA A 244 4.95 -1.80 0.57
C ALA A 244 5.69 -1.37 -0.72
N LEU A 245 6.86 -0.72 -0.60
CA LEU A 245 7.65 -0.28 -1.76
C LEU A 245 8.45 -1.41 -2.40
N VAL A 246 8.48 -1.43 -3.73
CA VAL A 246 9.48 -2.20 -4.48
C VAL A 246 10.89 -1.64 -4.27
N PRO A 247 11.95 -2.43 -4.50
CA PRO A 247 13.29 -1.89 -4.64
C PRO A 247 13.33 -0.73 -5.64
N ARG A 248 14.00 0.36 -5.29
CA ARG A 248 14.07 1.62 -6.05
C ARG A 248 12.75 2.41 -6.14
N GLY A 249 11.71 1.97 -5.43
CA GLY A 249 10.47 2.71 -5.26
C GLY A 249 10.62 3.99 -4.43
N TRP A 250 9.65 4.88 -4.54
CA TRP A 250 9.67 6.21 -3.95
C TRP A 250 8.61 6.39 -2.88
N LEU A 251 9.00 6.93 -1.72
CA LEU A 251 8.10 7.50 -0.72
C LEU A 251 8.20 9.02 -0.76
N VAL A 252 7.05 9.68 -0.88
CA VAL A 252 6.93 11.13 -0.83
C VAL A 252 6.10 11.52 0.38
N VAL A 253 6.71 12.28 1.29
CA VAL A 253 6.05 12.87 2.46
C VAL A 253 6.14 14.40 2.38
N ASN A 254 5.38 15.12 3.19
CA ASN A 254 5.62 16.56 3.32
C ASN A 254 7.02 16.79 3.95
N PRO A 255 7.81 17.78 3.51
CA PRO A 255 9.11 18.07 4.12
C PRO A 255 9.07 18.28 5.64
N ALA A 256 7.96 18.78 6.19
CA ALA A 256 7.78 18.95 7.64
C ALA A 256 7.51 17.64 8.40
N GLU A 257 7.16 16.56 7.69
CA GLU A 257 6.85 15.23 8.24
C GLU A 257 8.04 14.28 8.15
N GLY A 258 8.94 14.52 7.20
CA GLY A 258 10.10 13.68 6.97
C GLY A 258 11.28 14.05 7.86
N SER A 259 11.86 13.05 8.52
CA SER A 259 13.20 13.15 9.09
C SER A 259 14.05 11.96 8.68
N ALA A 260 15.37 12.14 8.61
CA ALA A 260 16.29 11.06 8.28
C ALA A 260 16.22 9.91 9.30
N GLU A 261 15.85 10.19 10.56
CA GLU A 261 15.65 9.16 11.57
C GLU A 261 14.36 8.37 11.32
N LEU A 262 13.24 9.07 11.09
CA LEU A 262 11.94 8.45 10.89
C LEU A 262 11.91 7.57 9.63
N LEU A 263 12.55 8.02 8.55
CA LEU A 263 12.43 7.42 7.22
C LEU A 263 13.57 6.46 6.86
N ARG A 264 14.54 6.24 7.75
CA ARG A 264 15.58 5.21 7.53
C ARG A 264 14.95 3.83 7.31
N PRO A 265 15.52 3.00 6.41
CA PRO A 265 16.74 3.19 5.65
C PRO A 265 16.54 3.87 4.28
N LEU A 266 15.40 4.53 4.02
CA LEU A 266 15.19 5.22 2.75
C LEU A 266 16.17 6.37 2.56
N VAL A 267 16.70 6.50 1.34
CA VAL A 267 17.70 7.50 1.00
C VAL A 267 17.01 8.78 0.50
N PRO A 268 17.27 9.95 1.11
CA PRO A 268 16.70 11.21 0.64
C PRO A 268 17.33 11.63 -0.70
N VAL A 269 16.49 12.10 -1.61
CA VAL A 269 16.86 12.66 -2.91
C VAL A 269 16.26 14.06 -3.01
N ASN A 270 17.13 15.04 -3.21
CA ASN A 270 16.74 16.45 -3.27
C ASN A 270 16.33 16.85 -4.68
N PHE A 271 15.20 17.50 -4.79
CA PHE A 271 14.70 18.20 -5.96
C PHE A 271 14.58 19.69 -5.63
N PRO A 272 14.46 20.58 -6.64
CA PRO A 272 14.18 21.99 -6.37
C PRO A 272 12.91 22.16 -5.52
N ALA A 273 13.07 22.63 -4.28
CA ALA A 273 11.99 22.83 -3.30
C ALA A 273 11.19 21.57 -2.90
N ALA A 274 11.72 20.36 -3.13
CA ALA A 274 11.09 19.11 -2.69
C ALA A 274 12.15 18.06 -2.30
N ILE A 275 11.82 17.18 -1.36
CA ILE A 275 12.69 16.06 -0.96
C ILE A 275 11.85 14.79 -0.98
N PHE A 276 12.27 13.80 -1.77
CA PHE A 276 11.64 12.49 -1.81
C PHE A 276 12.60 11.43 -1.26
N TYR A 277 12.09 10.26 -0.92
CA TYR A 277 12.86 9.21 -0.29
C TYR A 277 12.79 7.95 -1.14
N ARG A 278 13.94 7.35 -1.44
CA ARG A 278 14.03 6.18 -2.30
C ARG A 278 14.43 4.95 -1.51
N LYS A 279 13.73 3.84 -1.73
CA LYS A 279 14.14 2.53 -1.20
C LYS A 279 15.31 2.02 -2.03
N GLU A 280 16.48 1.86 -1.44
CA GLU A 280 17.58 1.21 -2.16
C GLU A 280 17.29 -0.28 -2.35
N SER A 281 17.78 -0.86 -3.46
CA SER A 281 17.85 -2.32 -3.56
C SER A 281 18.74 -2.82 -2.45
N ALA A 282 18.33 -3.85 -1.72
CA ALA A 282 19.23 -4.54 -0.80
C ALA A 282 20.49 -4.92 -1.58
N SER A 283 21.61 -4.29 -1.28
CA SER A 283 22.90 -4.81 -1.71
C SER A 283 22.97 -6.25 -1.21
N PRO A 284 23.50 -7.22 -1.98
CA PRO A 284 23.90 -8.48 -1.37
C PRO A 284 24.77 -8.10 -0.18
N SER A 285 24.37 -8.54 1.01
CA SER A 285 25.15 -8.34 2.23
C SER A 285 26.60 -8.69 1.88
N PRO A 286 27.60 -7.85 2.20
CA PRO A 286 28.96 -8.35 2.15
C PRO A 286 28.97 -9.68 2.94
N PRO A 287 29.62 -10.75 2.45
CA PRO A 287 29.70 -11.98 3.21
C PRO A 287 30.14 -11.60 4.62
N ALA A 288 29.39 -12.08 5.62
CA ALA A 288 29.66 -11.80 7.02
C ALA A 288 31.17 -11.80 7.21
N SER A 289 31.74 -10.64 7.56
CA SER A 289 33.18 -10.53 7.72
C SER A 289 33.58 -11.69 8.62
N SER A 290 34.41 -12.59 8.10
CA SER A 290 35.01 -13.66 8.85
C SER A 290 35.77 -12.99 9.99
N TRP A 291 35.11 -12.90 11.14
CA TRP A 291 35.76 -12.63 12.40
C TRP A 291 36.60 -13.87 12.69
N GLU A 292 37.81 -13.87 12.15
CA GLU A 292 38.87 -14.73 12.66
C GLU A 292 39.30 -14.12 14.01
N PRO A 293 39.26 -14.88 15.11
CA PRO A 293 39.73 -14.37 16.39
C PRO A 293 41.24 -14.13 16.30
N GLU A 294 41.66 -12.88 16.53
CA GLU A 294 43.07 -12.53 16.66
C GLU A 294 43.68 -13.27 17.86
N THR A 295 44.37 -14.38 17.57
CA THR A 295 45.36 -14.95 18.48
C THR A 295 46.69 -15.02 17.74
N GLY A 296 47.59 -14.10 18.04
CA GLY A 296 48.95 -14.14 17.49
C GLY A 296 49.80 -12.95 17.91
N PHE A 297 50.63 -13.16 18.94
CA PHE A 297 51.67 -12.24 19.38
C PHE A 297 52.60 -11.79 18.24
N PRO A 298 53.12 -10.54 18.24
CA PRO A 298 54.03 -10.08 17.21
C PRO A 298 55.48 -10.51 17.52
N ALA A 299 56.19 -10.94 16.49
CA ALA A 299 57.65 -11.13 16.51
C ALA A 299 58.25 -10.72 15.15
N PRO A 300 59.53 -10.29 15.10
CA PRO A 300 59.91 -9.03 14.46
C PRO A 300 60.45 -9.16 13.02
N GLN A 301 60.47 -8.00 12.34
CA GLN A 301 60.94 -7.77 10.97
C GLN A 301 62.47 -7.92 10.81
N ALA A 302 62.89 -8.39 9.63
CA ALA A 302 64.17 -8.09 8.98
C ALA A 302 64.06 -8.26 7.43
N PRO A 303 64.92 -7.63 6.61
CA PRO A 303 64.44 -6.96 5.40
C PRO A 303 65.08 -7.36 4.04
N PHE A 304 64.39 -6.99 2.95
CA PHE A 304 64.84 -6.70 1.56
C PHE A 304 65.35 -7.90 0.67
N PRO A 305 65.63 -7.71 -0.65
CA PRO A 305 64.66 -7.82 -1.76
C PRO A 305 65.23 -8.50 -3.03
N VAL A 306 64.55 -9.43 -3.74
CA VAL A 306 65.02 -9.80 -5.11
C VAL A 306 63.88 -10.29 -6.01
N ALA A 307 63.88 -9.82 -7.26
CA ALA A 307 63.17 -10.36 -8.42
C ALA A 307 64.19 -10.54 -9.57
N PRO A 308 63.85 -11.13 -10.74
CA PRO A 308 63.15 -12.40 -11.08
C PRO A 308 64.14 -13.32 -11.88
N PRO A 309 63.83 -14.35 -12.74
CA PRO A 309 62.93 -14.31 -13.93
C PRO A 309 62.18 -15.62 -14.37
N LEU A 310 61.21 -15.41 -15.28
CA LEU A 310 60.72 -16.19 -16.45
C LEU A 310 60.74 -17.75 -16.54
N GLY A 311 59.59 -18.30 -16.98
CA GLY A 311 59.38 -19.65 -17.56
C GLY A 311 58.48 -20.51 -16.66
N GLU A 312 57.43 -21.22 -17.09
CA GLU A 312 57.01 -21.78 -18.37
C GLU A 312 55.48 -21.91 -18.43
N LEU A 313 54.95 -22.00 -19.66
CA LEU A 313 53.56 -22.30 -19.98
C LEU A 313 53.21 -23.76 -19.64
N ALA A 314 52.11 -23.99 -18.93
CA ALA A 314 51.46 -25.30 -18.85
C ALA A 314 49.94 -25.19 -19.08
N ALA A 315 49.44 -26.07 -19.93
CA ALA A 315 48.08 -26.16 -20.47
C ALA A 315 47.04 -26.62 -19.42
N PRO A 316 45.73 -26.40 -19.65
CA PRO A 316 44.70 -26.70 -18.66
C PRO A 316 44.41 -28.19 -18.54
N GLU A 317 44.49 -28.71 -17.32
CA GLU A 317 44.08 -30.07 -16.96
C GLU A 317 42.56 -30.13 -16.82
N ALA A 318 41.93 -31.05 -17.56
CA ALA A 318 40.49 -31.22 -17.62
C ALA A 318 39.94 -31.79 -16.30
N ALA A 319 39.01 -31.08 -15.68
CA ALA A 319 38.30 -31.54 -14.49
C ALA A 319 37.25 -32.61 -14.86
N VAL A 320 37.35 -33.75 -14.18
CA VAL A 320 36.41 -34.87 -14.22
C VAL A 320 35.09 -34.46 -13.54
N PRO A 321 33.90 -34.78 -14.10
CA PRO A 321 32.62 -34.37 -13.51
C PRO A 321 32.32 -35.15 -12.22
N SER A 322 31.91 -34.42 -11.19
CA SER A 322 31.41 -34.98 -9.91
C SER A 322 30.04 -35.67 -10.10
N PRO A 323 29.73 -36.72 -9.33
CA PRO A 323 28.46 -37.45 -9.43
C PRO A 323 27.27 -36.58 -8.99
N PRO A 324 26.05 -36.87 -9.50
CA PRO A 324 24.87 -36.04 -9.23
C PRO A 324 24.45 -36.13 -7.76
N THR A 325 24.30 -34.96 -7.15
CA THR A 325 23.76 -34.75 -5.81
C THR A 325 22.38 -35.38 -5.70
N ALA A 326 22.13 -36.06 -4.58
CA ALA A 326 20.85 -36.64 -4.21
C ALA A 326 19.71 -35.63 -4.43
N ALA A 327 18.63 -36.09 -5.06
CA ALA A 327 17.42 -35.30 -5.28
C ALA A 327 16.95 -34.68 -3.95
N GLU A 328 16.99 -33.35 -3.88
CA GLU A 328 16.40 -32.60 -2.77
C GLU A 328 14.92 -32.98 -2.66
N VAL A 329 14.51 -33.39 -1.46
CA VAL A 329 13.09 -33.48 -1.11
C VAL A 329 12.46 -32.14 -1.49
N PRO A 330 11.39 -32.12 -2.30
CA PRO A 330 10.78 -30.85 -2.68
C PRO A 330 10.36 -30.11 -1.40
N PRO A 331 10.68 -28.80 -1.29
CA PRO A 331 10.39 -28.04 -0.09
C PRO A 331 8.88 -28.06 0.21
N ASP A 332 8.56 -28.08 1.51
CA ASP A 332 7.18 -28.05 2.04
C ASP A 332 6.34 -26.99 1.29
N PRO A 333 5.11 -27.32 0.83
CA PRO A 333 4.20 -26.36 0.21
C PRO A 333 4.04 -25.04 0.95
N ALA A 334 4.10 -25.03 2.29
CA ALA A 334 4.03 -23.82 3.10
C ALA A 334 5.28 -22.92 2.91
N ILE A 335 6.46 -23.52 2.82
CA ILE A 335 7.72 -22.80 2.55
C ILE A 335 7.70 -22.21 1.14
N LEU A 336 7.18 -22.98 0.17
CA LEU A 336 7.03 -22.51 -1.22
C LEU A 336 6.06 -21.33 -1.31
N LEU A 337 4.94 -21.37 -0.58
CA LEU A 337 3.98 -20.29 -0.52
C LEU A 337 4.61 -19.00 0.01
N GLU A 338 5.29 -19.09 1.16
CA GLU A 338 5.91 -17.93 1.81
C GLU A 338 7.03 -17.32 0.96
N ARG A 339 7.83 -18.17 0.30
CA ARG A 339 8.86 -17.71 -0.63
C ARG A 339 8.26 -17.03 -1.86
N ALA A 340 7.21 -17.60 -2.45
CA ALA A 340 6.54 -17.00 -3.60
C ALA A 340 5.88 -15.66 -3.24
N ARG A 341 5.28 -15.57 -2.05
CA ARG A 341 4.73 -14.31 -1.49
C ARG A 341 5.81 -13.25 -1.32
N THR A 342 6.92 -13.61 -0.68
CA THR A 342 8.06 -12.69 -0.48
C THR A 342 8.58 -12.12 -1.81
N LEU A 343 8.69 -12.97 -2.85
CA LEU A 343 9.09 -12.51 -4.19
C LEU A 343 8.04 -11.59 -4.81
N ALA A 344 6.76 -11.90 -4.66
CA ALA A 344 5.67 -11.07 -5.15
C ALA A 344 5.68 -9.68 -4.49
N ASP A 345 5.89 -9.62 -3.18
CA ASP A 345 5.98 -8.38 -2.40
C ASP A 345 7.18 -7.52 -2.82
N GLN A 346 8.30 -8.16 -3.16
CA GLN A 346 9.48 -7.50 -3.74
C GLN A 346 9.27 -7.05 -5.19
N GLY A 347 8.18 -7.50 -5.82
CA GLY A 347 7.84 -7.21 -7.20
C GLY A 347 8.51 -8.12 -8.23
N ASP A 348 9.19 -9.19 -7.82
CA ASP A 348 9.73 -10.23 -8.70
C ASP A 348 8.63 -11.23 -9.07
N LEU A 349 7.71 -10.76 -9.91
CA LEU A 349 6.51 -11.50 -10.27
C LEU A 349 6.79 -12.73 -11.14
N GLU A 350 7.89 -12.73 -11.91
CA GLU A 350 8.26 -13.87 -12.76
C GLU A 350 8.69 -15.06 -11.90
N GLN A 351 9.62 -14.84 -10.97
CA GLN A 351 10.06 -15.90 -10.07
C GLN A 351 8.92 -16.33 -9.13
N ALA A 352 8.13 -15.39 -8.62
CA ALA A 352 6.96 -15.71 -7.79
C ALA A 352 5.96 -16.61 -8.55
N ARG A 353 5.65 -16.27 -9.81
CA ARG A 353 4.77 -17.08 -10.66
C ARG A 353 5.35 -18.45 -10.94
N HIS A 354 6.64 -18.53 -11.27
CA HIS A 354 7.32 -19.81 -11.52
C HIS A 354 7.24 -20.72 -10.30
N LEU A 355 7.49 -20.20 -9.11
CA LEU A 355 7.33 -20.96 -7.86
C LEU A 355 5.88 -21.39 -7.62
N CYS A 356 4.90 -20.51 -7.84
CA CYS A 356 3.49 -20.87 -7.69
C CYS A 356 3.09 -22.02 -8.63
N LEU A 357 3.51 -21.95 -9.90
CA LEU A 357 3.22 -23.00 -10.89
C LEU A 357 3.94 -24.32 -10.55
N ALA A 358 5.18 -24.25 -10.09
CA ALA A 358 5.93 -25.43 -9.64
C ALA A 358 5.28 -26.08 -8.40
N ALA A 359 4.80 -25.28 -7.45
CA ALA A 359 4.08 -25.76 -6.28
C ALA A 359 2.74 -26.40 -6.67
N LEU A 360 1.97 -25.75 -7.57
CA LEU A 360 0.70 -26.28 -8.09
C LEU A 360 0.87 -27.53 -8.96
N ALA A 361 2.04 -27.76 -9.54
CA ALA A 361 2.35 -29.00 -10.24
C ALA A 361 2.48 -30.19 -9.26
N GLN A 362 2.91 -29.92 -8.02
CA GLN A 362 3.06 -30.91 -6.96
C GLN A 362 1.74 -31.11 -6.19
N ASP A 363 1.05 -30.01 -5.86
CA ASP A 363 -0.26 -30.01 -5.21
C ASP A 363 -1.25 -29.12 -5.96
N ARG A 364 -2.07 -29.74 -6.80
CA ARG A 364 -3.08 -29.05 -7.62
C ARG A 364 -4.28 -28.53 -6.79
N LEU A 365 -4.44 -29.02 -5.57
CA LEU A 365 -5.62 -28.80 -4.72
C LEU A 365 -5.39 -27.72 -3.66
N ASN A 366 -4.29 -26.96 -3.74
CA ASN A 366 -3.99 -25.88 -2.80
C ASN A 366 -4.71 -24.56 -3.17
N PRO A 367 -5.77 -24.14 -2.45
CA PRO A 367 -6.51 -22.91 -2.78
C PRO A 367 -5.70 -21.64 -2.56
N GLU A 368 -4.82 -21.60 -1.54
CA GLU A 368 -4.00 -20.42 -1.23
C GLU A 368 -2.96 -20.16 -2.32
N MET A 369 -2.38 -21.22 -2.89
CA MET A 369 -1.43 -21.10 -4.00
C MET A 369 -2.12 -20.62 -5.29
N HIS A 370 -3.34 -21.08 -5.57
CA HIS A 370 -4.16 -20.52 -6.66
C HIS A 370 -4.52 -19.06 -6.43
N PHE A 371 -4.80 -18.67 -5.19
CA PHE A 371 -5.08 -17.27 -4.83
C PHE A 371 -3.84 -16.37 -4.99
N LEU A 372 -2.67 -16.82 -4.53
CA LEU A 372 -1.40 -16.11 -4.74
C LEU A 372 -1.07 -15.98 -6.23
N LEU A 373 -1.24 -17.06 -7.02
CA LEU A 373 -1.08 -17.00 -8.46
C LEU A 373 -2.02 -15.99 -9.11
N ALA A 374 -3.27 -15.90 -8.63
CA ALA A 374 -4.22 -14.92 -9.13
C ALA A 374 -3.78 -13.48 -8.83
N ALA A 375 -3.32 -13.21 -7.62
CA ALA A 375 -2.77 -11.91 -7.25
C ALA A 375 -1.56 -11.57 -8.15
N ILE A 376 -0.63 -12.50 -8.35
CA ILE A 376 0.52 -12.29 -9.24
C ILE A 376 0.07 -12.02 -10.68
N CYS A 377 -0.89 -12.76 -11.22
CA CYS A 377 -1.44 -12.52 -12.55
C CYS A 377 -2.13 -11.14 -12.66
N GLN A 378 -2.87 -10.70 -11.63
CA GLN A 378 -3.41 -9.34 -11.57
C GLN A 378 -2.27 -8.32 -11.66
N GLU A 379 -1.23 -8.50 -10.85
CA GLU A 379 -0.10 -7.58 -10.78
C GLU A 379 0.65 -7.45 -12.10
N ARG A 380 0.56 -8.48 -12.96
CA ARG A 380 1.09 -8.49 -14.32
C ARG A 380 0.14 -7.92 -15.38
N GLY A 381 -1.08 -7.54 -15.00
CA GLY A 381 -2.14 -7.13 -15.93
C GLY A 381 -2.84 -8.29 -16.65
N GLU A 382 -2.52 -9.54 -16.31
CA GLU A 382 -3.08 -10.75 -16.91
C GLU A 382 -4.46 -11.09 -16.30
N VAL A 383 -5.43 -10.18 -16.43
CA VAL A 383 -6.69 -10.27 -15.67
C VAL A 383 -7.49 -11.54 -15.98
N SER A 384 -7.44 -12.04 -17.23
CA SER A 384 -8.09 -13.29 -17.61
C SER A 384 -7.52 -14.50 -16.86
N ALA A 385 -6.19 -14.57 -16.74
CA ALA A 385 -5.50 -15.63 -16.00
C ALA A 385 -5.76 -15.51 -14.49
N ALA A 386 -5.77 -14.28 -13.96
CA ALA A 386 -6.12 -14.02 -12.56
C ALA A 386 -7.53 -14.53 -12.22
N LEU A 387 -8.53 -14.21 -13.05
CA LEU A 387 -9.89 -14.69 -12.87
C LEU A 387 -10.02 -16.21 -13.01
N GLU A 388 -9.17 -16.86 -13.81
CA GLU A 388 -9.14 -18.32 -13.90
C GLU A 388 -8.57 -18.98 -12.64
N ALA A 389 -7.44 -18.47 -12.14
CA ALA A 389 -6.84 -18.93 -10.90
C ALA A 389 -7.80 -18.71 -9.71
N LEU A 390 -8.52 -17.59 -9.65
CA LEU A 390 -9.57 -17.35 -8.63
C LEU A 390 -10.73 -18.34 -8.72
N ARG A 391 -11.19 -18.68 -9.93
CA ARG A 391 -12.21 -19.72 -10.10
C ARG A 391 -11.73 -21.07 -9.55
N ARG A 392 -10.44 -21.41 -9.70
CA ARG A 392 -9.86 -22.63 -9.12
C ARG A 392 -9.80 -22.55 -7.60
N ALA A 393 -9.32 -21.45 -7.04
CA ALA A 393 -9.28 -21.24 -5.58
C ALA A 393 -10.68 -21.35 -4.95
N ILE A 394 -11.68 -20.68 -5.54
CA ILE A 394 -13.07 -20.70 -5.06
C ILE A 394 -13.74 -22.06 -5.25
N TYR A 395 -13.39 -22.80 -6.33
CA TYR A 395 -13.90 -24.16 -6.53
C TYR A 395 -13.40 -25.12 -5.45
N LEU A 396 -12.13 -24.99 -5.07
CA LEU A 396 -11.48 -25.84 -4.05
C LEU A 396 -11.92 -25.47 -2.63
N ALA A 397 -12.10 -24.17 -2.36
CA ALA A 397 -12.54 -23.64 -1.08
C ALA A 397 -13.63 -22.56 -1.29
N PRO A 398 -14.91 -22.94 -1.41
CA PRO A 398 -16.02 -22.01 -1.64
C PRO A 398 -16.18 -20.93 -0.56
N GLU A 399 -15.74 -21.21 0.66
CA GLU A 399 -15.74 -20.34 1.83
C GLU A 399 -14.54 -19.37 1.88
N PHE A 400 -13.61 -19.45 0.92
CA PHE A 400 -12.39 -18.64 0.91
C PHE A 400 -12.67 -17.17 0.54
N ALA A 401 -13.11 -16.39 1.53
CA ALA A 401 -13.57 -15.02 1.37
C ALA A 401 -12.57 -14.08 0.65
N PRO A 402 -11.25 -14.13 0.89
CA PRO A 402 -10.28 -13.32 0.15
C PRO A 402 -10.30 -13.56 -1.37
N ALA A 403 -10.54 -14.79 -1.81
CA ALA A 403 -10.64 -15.11 -3.24
C ALA A 403 -11.89 -14.48 -3.88
N HIS A 404 -13.04 -14.54 -3.20
CA HIS A 404 -14.25 -13.85 -3.65
C HIS A 404 -14.07 -12.33 -3.68
N PHE A 405 -13.40 -11.77 -2.68
CA PHE A 405 -13.13 -10.33 -2.61
C PHE A 405 -12.26 -9.87 -3.79
N LEU A 406 -11.15 -10.57 -4.04
CA LEU A 406 -10.26 -10.25 -5.14
C LEU A 406 -10.98 -10.39 -6.50
N GLN A 407 -11.75 -11.47 -6.68
CA GLN A 407 -12.54 -11.69 -7.89
C GLN A 407 -13.56 -10.57 -8.11
N GLY A 408 -14.30 -10.20 -7.06
CA GLY A 408 -15.26 -9.12 -7.11
C GLY A 408 -14.60 -7.80 -7.52
N SER A 409 -13.48 -7.47 -6.89
CA SER A 409 -12.77 -6.21 -7.15
C SER A 409 -12.29 -6.12 -8.60
N LEU A 410 -11.77 -7.22 -9.16
CA LEU A 410 -11.33 -7.29 -10.55
C LEU A 410 -12.49 -7.20 -11.53
N LEU A 411 -13.61 -7.86 -11.26
CA LEU A 411 -14.81 -7.80 -12.09
C LEU A 411 -15.42 -6.39 -12.11
N LEU A 412 -15.46 -5.71 -10.96
CA LEU A 412 -15.94 -4.32 -10.88
C LEU A 412 -15.05 -3.37 -11.69
N ARG A 413 -13.72 -3.53 -11.62
CA ARG A 413 -12.77 -2.76 -12.45
C ARG A 413 -12.97 -3.02 -13.96
N GLN A 414 -13.35 -4.24 -14.35
CA GLN A 414 -13.71 -4.58 -15.73
C GLN A 414 -15.13 -4.13 -16.13
N ALA A 415 -15.81 -3.31 -15.33
CA ALA A 415 -17.20 -2.90 -15.53
C ALA A 415 -18.22 -4.08 -15.60
N LYS A 416 -17.86 -5.26 -15.09
CA LYS A 416 -18.76 -6.43 -14.96
C LYS A 416 -19.56 -6.34 -13.66
N LEU A 417 -20.35 -5.26 -13.55
CA LEU A 417 -20.98 -4.83 -12.29
C LEU A 417 -21.79 -5.93 -11.59
N LYS A 418 -22.64 -6.65 -12.33
CA LYS A 418 -23.50 -7.70 -11.76
C LYS A 418 -22.70 -8.85 -11.13
N GLN A 419 -21.66 -9.32 -11.82
CA GLN A 419 -20.83 -10.42 -11.33
C GLN A 419 -19.97 -9.95 -10.16
N GLY A 420 -19.36 -8.77 -10.28
CA GLY A 420 -18.52 -8.20 -9.22
C GLY A 420 -19.29 -7.94 -7.93
N ARG A 421 -20.49 -7.36 -8.02
CA ARG A 421 -21.37 -7.15 -6.85
C ARG A 421 -21.78 -8.47 -6.19
N ARG A 422 -22.12 -9.49 -6.98
CA ARG A 422 -22.44 -10.82 -6.44
C ARG A 422 -21.28 -11.41 -5.63
N SER A 423 -20.04 -11.28 -6.13
CA SER A 423 -18.87 -11.72 -5.38
C SER A 423 -18.70 -10.96 -4.06
N MET A 424 -18.93 -9.64 -4.04
CA MET A 424 -18.88 -8.83 -2.81
C MET A 424 -20.00 -9.21 -1.82
N GLU A 425 -21.21 -9.47 -2.31
CA GLU A 425 -22.33 -9.98 -1.50
C GLU A 425 -21.98 -11.33 -0.87
N THR A 426 -21.33 -12.23 -1.63
CA THR A 426 -20.83 -13.51 -1.10
C THR A 426 -19.82 -13.29 0.03
N VAL A 427 -18.87 -12.36 -0.11
CA VAL A 427 -17.90 -12.04 0.97
C VAL A 427 -18.64 -11.62 2.24
N VAL A 428 -19.57 -10.68 2.12
CA VAL A 428 -20.36 -10.20 3.27
C VAL A 428 -21.19 -11.33 3.89
N HIS A 429 -21.75 -12.22 3.07
CA HIS A 429 -22.51 -13.37 3.54
C HIS A 429 -21.64 -14.39 4.28
N LEU A 430 -20.50 -14.80 3.70
CA LEU A 430 -19.58 -15.76 4.30
C LEU A 430 -19.06 -15.29 5.66
N LEU A 431 -18.79 -13.98 5.79
CA LEU A 431 -18.26 -13.40 7.01
C LEU A 431 -19.35 -13.00 8.02
N SER A 432 -20.64 -13.14 7.69
CA SER A 432 -21.73 -12.71 8.57
C SER A 432 -21.88 -13.55 9.84
N SER A 433 -21.41 -14.80 9.83
CA SER A 433 -21.42 -15.72 10.98
C SER A 433 -20.05 -15.84 11.66
N VAL A 434 -19.02 -15.16 11.15
CA VAL A 434 -17.66 -15.19 11.71
C VAL A 434 -17.53 -14.03 12.71
N PRO A 435 -17.00 -14.26 13.92
CA PRO A 435 -16.67 -13.19 14.85
C PRO A 435 -15.86 -12.07 14.19
N HIS A 436 -16.25 -10.81 14.45
CA HIS A 436 -15.72 -9.66 13.73
C HIS A 436 -14.20 -9.48 13.86
N ASP A 437 -13.64 -9.87 14.99
CA ASP A 437 -12.23 -9.78 15.36
C ASP A 437 -11.41 -11.01 14.92
N GLU A 438 -12.05 -12.05 14.39
CA GLU A 438 -11.36 -13.26 13.95
C GLU A 438 -10.58 -12.98 12.65
N PRO A 439 -9.27 -13.32 12.60
CA PRO A 439 -8.48 -13.15 11.39
C PRO A 439 -8.96 -14.11 10.30
N VAL A 440 -9.11 -13.60 9.07
CA VAL A 440 -9.50 -14.40 7.91
C VAL A 440 -8.24 -15.09 7.35
N PRO A 441 -8.24 -16.43 7.19
CA PRO A 441 -7.11 -17.14 6.56
C PRO A 441 -6.78 -16.58 5.18
N GLY A 442 -5.49 -16.52 4.83
CA GLY A 442 -5.02 -16.02 3.53
C GLY A 442 -5.18 -14.51 3.27
N SER A 443 -5.54 -13.73 4.29
CA SER A 443 -5.80 -12.28 4.18
C SER A 443 -4.72 -11.38 4.79
N ASP A 444 -3.57 -11.94 5.15
CA ASP A 444 -2.45 -11.24 5.80
C ASP A 444 -2.86 -10.52 7.11
N GLY A 445 -3.73 -11.17 7.89
CA GLY A 445 -4.15 -10.69 9.20
C GLY A 445 -5.35 -9.74 9.19
N LEU A 446 -6.05 -9.57 8.07
CA LEU A 446 -7.34 -8.88 8.06
C LEU A 446 -8.38 -9.66 8.87
N THR A 447 -9.14 -8.95 9.68
CA THR A 447 -10.25 -9.53 10.44
C THR A 447 -11.49 -9.72 9.55
N ALA A 448 -12.40 -10.60 9.95
CA ALA A 448 -13.66 -10.82 9.24
C ALA A 448 -14.48 -9.54 9.14
N GLY A 449 -14.52 -8.74 10.21
CA GLY A 449 -15.15 -7.43 10.22
C GLY A 449 -14.57 -6.50 9.15
N ARG A 450 -13.24 -6.46 9.05
CA ARG A 450 -12.55 -5.54 8.14
C ARG A 450 -12.75 -5.92 6.68
N LEU A 451 -12.62 -7.21 6.36
CA LEU A 451 -12.85 -7.69 5.01
C LEU A 451 -14.31 -7.51 4.57
N ALA A 452 -15.28 -7.73 5.47
CA ALA A 452 -16.69 -7.48 5.20
C ALA A 452 -16.98 -5.99 4.97
N GLU A 453 -16.37 -5.10 5.76
CA GLU A 453 -16.49 -3.65 5.59
C GLU A 453 -15.94 -3.20 4.23
N MET A 454 -14.74 -3.67 3.86
CA MET A 454 -14.16 -3.41 2.55
C MET A 454 -15.09 -3.89 1.42
N ALA A 455 -15.71 -5.06 1.56
CA ALA A 455 -16.66 -5.57 0.56
C ALA A 455 -17.93 -4.72 0.46
N ARG A 456 -18.47 -4.23 1.59
CA ARG A 456 -19.63 -3.32 1.62
C ARG A 456 -19.33 -2.00 0.91
N ALA A 457 -18.12 -1.44 1.09
CA ALA A 457 -17.73 -0.22 0.41
C ALA A 457 -17.85 -0.35 -1.13
N TYR A 458 -17.57 -1.53 -1.70
CA TYR A 458 -17.77 -1.79 -3.13
C TYR A 458 -19.24 -1.91 -3.56
N LEU A 459 -20.16 -2.20 -2.64
CA LEU A 459 -21.60 -2.32 -2.92
C LEU A 459 -22.31 -0.95 -2.89
N GLU A 460 -21.78 0.00 -2.12
CA GLU A 460 -22.33 1.35 -1.97
C GLU A 460 -22.00 2.25 -3.17
N VAL A 461 -20.95 1.92 -3.94
CA VAL A 461 -20.60 2.62 -5.18
C VAL A 461 -21.74 2.46 -6.20
N ARG A 462 -22.44 3.56 -6.49
CA ARG A 462 -23.56 3.65 -7.45
C ARG A 462 -23.10 3.84 -8.88
#